data_AF-A0A7S2G6R0-F1
#
_entry.id   AF-A0A7S2G6R0-F1
#
_cell.length_a   1.000
_cell.length_b   1.000
_cell.length_c   1.000
_cell.angle_alpha   90.00
_cell.angle_beta   90.00
_cell.angle_gamma   90.00
#
_symmetry.space_group_name_H-M   'P 1'
#
loop_
_entity.id
_entity.type
_entity.pdbx_description
1 polymer ?
#
loop_
_entity_poly.entity_id
_entity_poly.type
_entity_poly.pdbx_seq_one_letter_code
_entity_poly.pdbx_strand_id
1 'polypeptide(L)'
;MCKTSAEWTAAEDMELVRLVTASLAHASKPPAKPLPIDKCTPAVVRAAAVDLIHGVENPLFMKLQPRSPDALADRFELLAHFSSHVFEHLIPFVDLSEADVPGTLAFELCSVRGRLLWQNKEMFVRMLNSDKDHCYNIPCFELDRESANGAKELSNSHRMTMQRHGRAKCTLLFEQMQTSLGLFSNQGGEPKDLEARMAQYKSLSYTAEADGGIMAFRIEFKGEQGQDVGGLFRNSMECLIEELSTEALQLLVAVPNGHKDVNGAYEQRGPEVMGRDRLILNPSATSPRDLVNFELMGALLGVAIRSRTPVPLMLATVLLKGLVGQET
;
A
#
# COMPACT_ATOMS: atom_id res chain seq x y z
N MET A 1 22.77 -38.12 -26.52
CA MET A 1 21.76 -37.12 -26.93
C MET A 1 20.59 -37.22 -25.95
N CYS A 2 20.60 -36.38 -24.92
CA CYS A 2 19.63 -36.44 -23.83
C CYS A 2 18.34 -35.71 -24.25
N LYS A 3 17.22 -36.42 -24.31
CA LYS A 3 15.90 -35.83 -24.56
C LYS A 3 15.42 -35.15 -23.26
N THR A 4 15.86 -33.93 -22.98
CA THR A 4 15.39 -33.16 -21.82
C THR A 4 15.15 -31.70 -22.22
N SER A 5 14.04 -31.44 -22.91
CA SER A 5 13.43 -30.09 -22.94
C SER A 5 11.97 -30.16 -23.39
N ALA A 6 11.18 -31.07 -22.82
CA ALA A 6 9.73 -30.88 -22.87
C ALA A 6 9.41 -29.66 -22.00
N GLU A 7 8.79 -28.63 -22.58
CA GLU A 7 8.36 -27.43 -21.86
C GLU A 7 7.51 -27.80 -20.65
N TRP A 8 7.65 -27.03 -19.56
CA TRP A 8 6.84 -27.21 -18.37
C TRP A 8 5.42 -26.71 -18.61
N THR A 9 4.43 -27.52 -18.26
CA THR A 9 3.02 -27.18 -18.36
C THR A 9 2.49 -26.57 -17.06
N ALA A 10 1.44 -25.75 -17.15
CA ALA A 10 0.77 -25.21 -15.97
C ALA A 10 0.19 -26.31 -15.05
N ALA A 11 -0.17 -27.47 -15.61
CA ALA A 11 -0.65 -28.62 -14.85
C ALA A 11 0.46 -29.25 -14.02
N GLU A 12 1.66 -29.41 -14.59
CA GLU A 12 2.84 -29.90 -13.86
C GLU A 12 3.23 -28.95 -12.72
N ASP A 13 3.18 -27.62 -12.95
CA ASP A 13 3.44 -26.63 -11.89
C ASP A 13 2.45 -26.77 -10.74
N MET A 14 1.16 -26.93 -11.03
CA MET A 14 0.13 -27.13 -10.00
C MET A 14 0.34 -28.42 -9.20
N GLU A 15 0.69 -29.53 -9.86
CA GLU A 15 0.97 -30.80 -9.18
C GLU A 15 2.26 -30.72 -8.34
N LEU A 16 3.28 -29.99 -8.79
CA LEU A 16 4.49 -29.72 -8.00
C LEU A 16 4.19 -28.91 -6.73
N VAL A 17 3.39 -27.82 -6.85
CA VAL A 17 2.95 -27.04 -5.69
C VAL A 17 2.15 -27.90 -4.71
N ARG A 18 1.27 -28.78 -5.20
CA ARG A 18 0.50 -29.72 -4.37
C ARG A 18 1.40 -30.72 -3.65
N LEU A 19 2.38 -31.30 -4.34
CA LEU A 19 3.35 -32.24 -3.78
C LEU A 19 4.12 -31.60 -2.62
N VAL A 20 4.64 -30.39 -2.82
CA VAL A 20 5.38 -29.64 -1.79
C VAL A 20 4.48 -29.30 -0.61
N THR A 21 3.26 -28.81 -0.87
CA THR A 21 2.30 -28.46 0.18
C THR A 21 1.91 -29.67 1.03
N ALA A 22 1.67 -30.83 0.41
CA ALA A 22 1.36 -32.07 1.12
C ALA A 22 2.55 -32.54 1.98
N SER A 23 3.78 -32.43 1.46
CA SER A 23 4.99 -32.84 2.17
C SER A 23 5.25 -31.96 3.41
N LEU A 24 4.94 -30.67 3.33
CA LEU A 24 4.99 -29.77 4.49
C LEU A 24 3.94 -30.09 5.57
N ALA A 25 2.77 -30.61 5.17
CA ALA A 25 1.69 -30.95 6.10
C ALA A 25 1.95 -32.24 6.90
N HIS A 26 2.74 -33.18 6.36
CA HIS A 26 3.08 -34.44 7.02
C HIS A 26 4.24 -34.33 8.04
N ALA A 27 5.00 -33.23 8.03
CA ALA A 27 5.98 -32.96 9.07
C ALA A 27 5.25 -32.75 10.41
N SER A 28 5.56 -33.56 11.44
CA SER A 28 4.78 -33.70 12.69
C SER A 28 4.80 -32.48 13.66
N LYS A 29 5.03 -31.26 13.15
CA LYS A 29 4.85 -30.00 13.87
C LYS A 29 4.07 -29.05 12.96
N PRO A 30 3.08 -28.29 13.48
CA PRO A 30 2.62 -27.10 12.77
C PRO A 30 3.87 -26.27 12.45
N PRO A 31 4.00 -25.73 11.22
CA PRO A 31 5.26 -25.13 10.78
C PRO A 31 5.73 -24.14 11.84
N ALA A 32 6.98 -24.32 12.27
CA ALA A 32 7.72 -23.21 12.87
C ALA A 32 7.54 -22.00 11.94
N LYS A 33 7.41 -20.80 12.54
CA LYS A 33 7.24 -19.53 11.83
C LYS A 33 7.91 -19.56 10.44
N PRO A 34 7.22 -19.04 9.40
CA PRO A 34 7.66 -19.13 8.01
C PRO A 34 9.15 -18.82 7.92
N LEU A 35 9.88 -19.61 7.11
CA LEU A 35 11.27 -19.29 6.78
C LEU A 35 11.30 -17.81 6.34
N PRO A 36 11.97 -16.92 7.08
CA PRO A 36 12.10 -15.54 6.68
C PRO A 36 12.73 -15.51 5.28
N ILE A 37 12.04 -14.90 4.30
CA ILE A 37 12.41 -14.91 2.87
C ILE A 37 13.80 -14.27 2.68
N ASP A 38 14.15 -13.32 3.54
CA ASP A 38 15.45 -12.69 3.73
C ASP A 38 16.60 -13.66 4.09
N LYS A 39 16.29 -14.94 4.42
CA LYS A 39 17.27 -15.99 4.73
C LYS A 39 17.28 -17.15 3.73
N CYS A 40 16.41 -17.13 2.72
CA CYS A 40 16.32 -18.18 1.70
C CYS A 40 17.22 -17.85 0.52
N THR A 41 18.45 -18.37 0.52
CA THR A 41 19.27 -18.37 -0.69
C THR A 41 18.79 -19.46 -1.67
N PRO A 42 18.96 -19.29 -2.99
CA PRO A 42 18.72 -20.32 -4.02
C PRO A 42 19.14 -21.74 -3.61
N ALA A 43 20.35 -21.87 -3.05
CA ALA A 43 20.91 -23.14 -2.60
C ALA A 43 20.14 -23.78 -1.43
N VAL A 44 19.62 -22.98 -0.49
CA VAL A 44 18.84 -23.46 0.65
C VAL A 44 17.45 -23.93 0.20
N VAL A 45 16.82 -23.20 -0.72
CA VAL A 45 15.51 -23.58 -1.30
C VAL A 45 15.64 -24.87 -2.10
N ARG A 46 16.71 -25.01 -2.89
CA ARG A 46 17.01 -26.22 -3.65
C ARG A 46 17.28 -27.43 -2.77
N ALA A 47 18.11 -27.28 -1.72
CA ALA A 47 18.39 -28.36 -0.77
C ALA A 47 17.11 -28.82 -0.04
N ALA A 48 16.30 -27.88 0.44
CA ALA A 48 15.01 -28.19 1.03
C ALA A 48 14.06 -28.89 0.04
N ALA A 49 14.04 -28.48 -1.23
CA ALA A 49 13.23 -29.13 -2.27
C ALA A 49 13.65 -30.57 -2.51
N VAL A 50 14.95 -30.84 -2.62
CA VAL A 50 15.51 -32.19 -2.78
C VAL A 50 15.11 -33.08 -1.59
N ASP A 51 15.25 -32.58 -0.36
CA ASP A 51 14.85 -33.30 0.85
C ASP A 51 13.33 -33.58 0.90
N LEU A 52 12.49 -32.62 0.49
CA LEU A 52 11.04 -32.78 0.42
C LEU A 52 10.62 -33.81 -0.66
N ILE A 53 11.36 -33.89 -1.77
CA ILE A 53 11.01 -34.75 -2.91
C ILE A 53 11.49 -36.19 -2.71
N HIS A 54 12.65 -36.40 -2.09
CA HIS A 54 13.23 -37.73 -1.91
C HIS A 54 12.60 -38.56 -0.76
N GLY A 55 11.76 -37.95 0.08
CA GLY A 55 11.25 -38.57 1.31
C GLY A 55 9.85 -39.21 1.24
N VAL A 56 9.16 -39.20 0.10
CA VAL A 56 7.71 -39.54 0.10
C VAL A 56 7.33 -40.53 -1.00
N GLU A 57 6.76 -41.67 -0.62
CA GLU A 57 5.89 -42.48 -1.49
C GLU A 57 4.58 -41.69 -1.75
N ASN A 58 4.68 -40.58 -2.49
CA ASN A 58 3.54 -39.71 -2.75
C ASN A 58 2.92 -40.05 -4.12
N PRO A 59 1.62 -40.39 -4.20
CA PRO A 59 0.95 -40.59 -5.49
C PRO A 59 0.99 -39.34 -6.40
N LEU A 60 1.23 -38.14 -5.84
CA LEU A 60 1.44 -36.91 -6.61
C LEU A 60 2.79 -36.89 -7.35
N PHE A 61 3.83 -37.53 -6.80
CA PHE A 61 5.13 -37.64 -7.47
C PHE A 61 5.04 -38.51 -8.75
N MET A 62 4.18 -39.53 -8.73
CA MET A 62 3.94 -40.39 -9.90
C MET A 62 3.34 -39.62 -11.09
N LYS A 63 2.56 -38.57 -10.83
CA LYS A 63 2.00 -37.70 -11.90
C LYS A 63 3.03 -36.75 -12.51
N LEU A 64 4.16 -36.54 -11.84
CA LEU A 64 5.26 -35.71 -12.29
C LEU A 64 6.37 -36.54 -12.97
N GLN A 65 6.23 -37.86 -13.02
CA GLN A 65 7.08 -38.70 -13.87
C GLN A 65 6.89 -38.33 -15.35
N PRO A 66 7.94 -38.29 -16.17
CA PRO A 66 9.30 -38.79 -15.91
C PRO A 66 10.31 -37.72 -15.42
N ARG A 67 9.86 -36.59 -14.83
CA ARG A 67 10.77 -35.51 -14.40
C ARG A 67 11.72 -36.01 -13.31
N SER A 68 13.01 -35.66 -13.40
CA SER A 68 13.99 -36.01 -12.37
C SER A 68 13.79 -35.17 -11.10
N PRO A 69 14.19 -35.67 -9.91
CA PRO A 69 14.14 -34.89 -8.67
C PRO A 69 14.86 -33.54 -8.79
N ASP A 70 16.02 -33.50 -9.47
CA ASP A 70 16.76 -32.26 -9.73
C ASP A 70 15.94 -31.26 -10.56
N ALA A 71 15.25 -31.72 -11.61
CA ALA A 71 14.42 -30.85 -12.44
C ALA A 71 13.19 -30.33 -11.68
N LEU A 72 12.63 -31.13 -10.76
CA LEU A 72 11.55 -30.70 -9.88
C LEU A 72 12.04 -29.65 -8.87
N ALA A 73 13.24 -29.84 -8.30
CA ALA A 73 13.86 -28.90 -7.38
C ALA A 73 14.17 -27.55 -8.06
N ASP A 74 14.77 -27.58 -9.25
CA ASP A 74 15.07 -26.36 -10.03
C ASP A 74 13.77 -25.60 -10.40
N ARG A 75 12.70 -26.33 -10.77
CA ARG A 75 11.40 -25.69 -11.07
C ARG A 75 10.73 -25.13 -9.83
N PHE A 76 10.83 -25.82 -8.70
CA PHE A 76 10.29 -25.34 -7.44
C PHE A 76 10.96 -24.03 -7.00
N GLU A 77 12.27 -23.92 -7.16
CA GLU A 77 13.03 -22.70 -6.88
C GLU A 77 12.47 -21.50 -7.67
N LEU A 78 12.21 -21.69 -8.97
CA LEU A 78 11.58 -20.67 -9.82
C LEU A 78 10.18 -20.28 -9.33
N LEU A 79 9.34 -21.28 -9.01
CA LEU A 79 7.98 -21.03 -8.50
C LEU A 79 8.00 -20.34 -7.13
N ALA A 80 8.99 -20.63 -6.29
CA ALA A 80 9.18 -19.99 -5.00
C ALA A 80 9.53 -18.51 -5.18
N HIS A 81 10.52 -18.19 -6.03
CA HIS A 81 10.88 -16.81 -6.33
C HIS A 81 9.72 -16.03 -6.96
N PHE A 82 9.03 -16.63 -7.94
CA PHE A 82 7.85 -16.02 -8.56
C PHE A 82 6.76 -15.76 -7.50
N SER A 83 6.48 -16.73 -6.64
CA SER A 83 5.48 -16.59 -5.57
C SER A 83 5.84 -15.44 -4.64
N SER A 84 7.08 -15.35 -4.17
CA SER A 84 7.51 -14.26 -3.27
C SER A 84 7.34 -12.88 -3.93
N HIS A 85 7.78 -12.71 -5.17
CA HIS A 85 7.61 -11.44 -5.89
C HIS A 85 6.15 -11.05 -6.06
N VAL A 86 5.27 -12.03 -6.33
CA VAL A 86 3.83 -11.77 -6.41
C VAL A 86 3.27 -11.27 -5.08
N PHE A 87 3.64 -11.87 -3.96
CA PHE A 87 3.12 -11.47 -2.65
C PHE A 87 3.73 -10.15 -2.13
N GLU A 88 5.02 -9.91 -2.36
CA GLU A 88 5.72 -8.74 -1.82
C GLU A 88 5.57 -7.50 -2.70
N HIS A 89 5.52 -7.66 -4.02
CA HIS A 89 5.61 -6.54 -4.95
C HIS A 89 4.41 -6.37 -5.87
N LEU A 90 3.59 -7.40 -6.08
CA LEU A 90 2.43 -7.30 -6.98
C LEU A 90 1.13 -7.10 -6.20
N ILE A 91 0.79 -8.03 -5.29
CA ILE A 91 -0.48 -8.05 -4.54
C ILE A 91 -0.82 -6.71 -3.86
N PRO A 92 0.13 -5.97 -3.24
CA PRO A 92 -0.18 -4.67 -2.63
C PRO A 92 -0.79 -3.63 -3.59
N PHE A 93 -0.59 -3.80 -4.89
CA PHE A 93 -1.04 -2.91 -5.96
C PHE A 93 -2.20 -3.48 -6.77
N VAL A 94 -2.71 -4.67 -6.46
CA VAL A 94 -3.82 -5.30 -7.18
C VAL A 94 -5.11 -5.16 -6.39
N ASP A 95 -6.14 -4.55 -6.99
CA ASP A 95 -7.50 -4.51 -6.45
C ASP A 95 -8.17 -5.89 -6.61
N LEU A 96 -8.05 -6.75 -5.60
CA LEU A 96 -8.62 -8.10 -5.62
C LEU A 96 -10.16 -8.14 -5.61
N SER A 97 -10.84 -7.00 -5.40
CA SER A 97 -12.31 -6.95 -5.53
C SER A 97 -12.79 -7.14 -6.97
N GLU A 98 -11.90 -6.94 -7.95
CA GLU A 98 -12.18 -7.15 -9.38
C GLU A 98 -11.78 -8.56 -9.86
N ALA A 99 -11.58 -9.53 -8.95
CA ALA A 99 -11.15 -10.89 -9.28
C ALA A 99 -12.10 -11.62 -10.25
N ASP A 100 -13.38 -11.24 -10.29
CA ASP A 100 -14.39 -11.82 -11.18
C ASP A 100 -14.55 -11.05 -12.50
N VAL A 101 -13.80 -9.97 -12.72
CA VAL A 101 -13.91 -9.13 -13.92
C VAL A 101 -12.85 -9.53 -14.95
N PRO A 102 -13.23 -10.11 -16.12
CA PRO A 102 -12.26 -10.57 -17.11
C PRO A 102 -11.35 -9.44 -17.61
N GLY A 103 -10.04 -9.74 -17.73
CA GLY A 103 -9.04 -8.81 -18.24
C GLY A 103 -8.44 -7.86 -17.20
N THR A 104 -8.90 -7.89 -15.95
CA THR A 104 -8.25 -7.18 -14.84
C THR A 104 -7.02 -7.94 -14.36
N LEU A 105 -6.07 -7.23 -13.76
CA LEU A 105 -4.88 -7.85 -13.16
C LEU A 105 -5.25 -8.83 -12.04
N ALA A 106 -6.34 -8.56 -11.31
CA ALA A 106 -6.88 -9.43 -10.27
C ALA A 106 -7.42 -10.76 -10.84
N PHE A 107 -8.15 -10.69 -11.95
CA PHE A 107 -8.65 -11.86 -12.67
C PHE A 107 -7.51 -12.73 -13.21
N GLU A 108 -6.51 -12.11 -13.83
CA GLU A 108 -5.31 -12.80 -14.31
C GLU A 108 -4.51 -13.42 -13.16
N LEU A 109 -4.39 -12.72 -12.04
CA LEU A 109 -3.73 -13.24 -10.83
C LEU A 109 -4.46 -14.46 -10.26
N CYS A 110 -5.80 -14.45 -10.29
CA CYS A 110 -6.59 -15.60 -9.87
C CYS A 110 -6.37 -16.83 -10.78
N SER A 111 -6.07 -16.62 -12.07
CA SER A 111 -5.73 -17.71 -13.01
C SER A 111 -4.39 -18.41 -12.68
N VAL A 112 -3.46 -17.71 -12.01
CA VAL A 112 -2.16 -18.27 -11.59
C VAL A 112 -2.15 -18.79 -10.16
N ARG A 113 -3.25 -18.62 -9.40
CA ARG A 113 -3.33 -18.95 -7.95
C ARG A 113 -2.91 -20.36 -7.58
N GLY A 114 -3.13 -21.33 -8.46
CA GLY A 114 -2.78 -22.74 -8.27
C GLY A 114 -1.27 -23.02 -8.37
N ARG A 115 -0.51 -22.08 -8.93
CA ARG A 115 0.95 -22.14 -9.15
C ARG A 115 1.73 -21.33 -8.09
N LEU A 116 1.03 -20.58 -7.23
CA LEU A 116 1.64 -19.81 -6.14
C LEU A 116 1.74 -20.64 -4.86
N LEU A 117 2.90 -20.62 -4.21
CA LEU A 117 3.14 -21.30 -2.94
C LEU A 117 2.27 -20.72 -1.82
N TRP A 118 1.71 -21.61 -0.98
CA TRP A 118 0.67 -21.27 0.00
C TRP A 118 1.18 -20.53 1.26
N GLN A 119 2.49 -20.31 1.35
CA GLN A 119 3.19 -19.90 2.57
C GLN A 119 2.70 -18.54 3.13
N ASN A 120 2.06 -17.70 2.31
CA ASN A 120 1.48 -16.40 2.71
C ASN A 120 0.00 -16.22 2.31
N LYS A 121 -0.73 -17.30 1.99
CA LYS A 121 -2.10 -17.19 1.45
C LYS A 121 -3.18 -16.77 2.44
N GLU A 122 -2.88 -16.66 3.74
CA GLU A 122 -3.85 -16.15 4.71
C GLU A 122 -4.35 -14.74 4.33
N MET A 123 -3.44 -13.84 3.91
CA MET A 123 -3.79 -12.49 3.45
C MET A 123 -4.59 -12.54 2.14
N PHE A 124 -4.15 -13.35 1.17
CA PHE A 124 -4.81 -13.49 -0.13
C PHE A 124 -6.22 -14.11 -0.04
N VAL A 125 -6.39 -15.17 0.75
CA VAL A 125 -7.68 -15.83 0.97
C VAL A 125 -8.60 -14.92 1.77
N ARG A 126 -8.08 -14.16 2.74
CA ARG A 126 -8.87 -13.13 3.43
C ARG A 126 -9.32 -12.00 2.51
N MET A 127 -8.47 -11.54 1.59
CA MET A 127 -8.84 -10.49 0.62
C MET A 127 -9.78 -10.99 -0.46
N LEU A 128 -9.73 -12.28 -0.84
CA LEU A 128 -10.66 -12.88 -1.78
C LEU A 128 -12.02 -13.21 -1.15
N ASN A 129 -12.02 -13.65 0.11
CA ASN A 129 -13.23 -14.02 0.85
C ASN A 129 -13.75 -12.87 1.73
N SER A 130 -13.16 -11.68 1.66
CA SER A 130 -13.77 -10.51 2.27
C SER A 130 -15.02 -10.20 1.46
N ASP A 131 -16.14 -10.74 1.92
CA ASP A 131 -17.44 -10.30 1.45
C ASP A 131 -17.52 -8.77 1.62
N LYS A 132 -18.13 -8.10 0.64
CA LYS A 132 -18.41 -6.66 0.64
C LYS A 132 -19.11 -6.15 1.92
N ASP A 133 -19.68 -7.08 2.70
CA ASP A 133 -20.54 -6.82 3.85
C ASP A 133 -19.84 -6.80 5.23
N HIS A 134 -18.55 -7.17 5.36
CA HIS A 134 -17.91 -7.28 6.68
C HIS A 134 -17.01 -6.08 7.04
N CYS A 135 -17.66 -5.03 7.52
CA CYS A 135 -17.11 -3.76 8.01
C CYS A 135 -16.47 -3.83 9.42
N TYR A 136 -15.69 -4.86 9.74
CA TYR A 136 -15.13 -4.97 11.09
C TYR A 136 -13.63 -4.68 11.10
N ASN A 137 -13.31 -3.50 11.67
CA ASN A 137 -12.02 -2.97 12.14
C ASN A 137 -11.43 -1.76 11.42
N ILE A 138 -12.10 -1.15 10.44
CA ILE A 138 -11.64 0.10 9.79
C ILE A 138 -11.25 1.15 10.84
N PRO A 139 -10.04 1.80 10.79
CA PRO A 139 -9.63 2.70 11.85
C PRO A 139 -10.54 3.93 11.81
N CYS A 140 -10.94 4.42 12.98
CA CYS A 140 -11.71 5.66 13.10
C CYS A 140 -10.78 6.77 13.58
N PHE A 141 -10.80 7.91 12.90
CA PHE A 141 -10.08 9.10 13.30
C PHE A 141 -11.05 10.18 13.74
N GLU A 142 -10.93 10.59 15.00
CA GLU A 142 -11.57 11.80 15.52
C GLU A 142 -10.74 13.01 15.10
N LEU A 143 -11.33 13.91 14.31
CA LEU A 143 -10.67 15.06 13.72
C LEU A 143 -11.39 16.37 14.11
N ASP A 144 -10.63 17.45 14.26
CA ASP A 144 -11.11 18.78 14.65
C ASP A 144 -10.79 19.77 13.52
N ARG A 145 -11.81 20.06 12.69
CA ARG A 145 -11.68 20.94 11.52
C ARG A 145 -11.53 22.40 11.92
N GLU A 146 -12.15 22.83 13.03
CA GLU A 146 -12.03 24.20 13.53
C GLU A 146 -10.59 24.50 13.95
N SER A 147 -9.96 23.56 14.68
CA SER A 147 -8.54 23.62 15.02
C SER A 147 -7.64 23.69 13.78
N ALA A 148 -7.93 22.85 12.77
CA ALA A 148 -7.15 22.82 11.53
C ALA A 148 -7.24 24.13 10.73
N ASN A 149 -8.45 24.70 10.61
CA ASN A 149 -8.64 25.99 9.95
C ASN A 149 -7.89 27.12 10.69
N GLY A 150 -7.95 27.13 12.02
CA GLY A 150 -7.17 28.06 12.83
C GLY A 150 -5.65 27.92 12.63
N ALA A 151 -5.15 26.70 12.45
CA ALA A 151 -3.73 26.45 12.17
C ALA A 151 -3.31 26.98 10.79
N LYS A 152 -4.14 26.74 9.76
CA LYS A 152 -3.93 27.27 8.40
C LYS A 152 -3.90 28.81 8.39
N GLU A 153 -4.86 29.44 9.06
CA GLU A 153 -4.93 30.90 9.18
C GLU A 153 -3.71 31.48 9.90
N LEU A 154 -3.25 30.85 10.98
CA LEU A 154 -2.06 31.27 11.73
C LEU A 154 -0.79 31.17 10.88
N SER A 155 -0.64 30.10 10.09
CA SER A 155 0.48 29.94 9.17
C SER A 155 0.51 31.04 8.11
N ASN A 156 -0.65 31.31 7.50
CA ASN A 156 -0.77 32.37 6.48
C ASN A 156 -0.58 33.78 7.10
N SER A 157 -1.00 33.97 8.35
CA SER A 157 -0.88 35.24 9.07
C SER A 157 0.51 35.47 9.63
N HIS A 158 1.37 34.46 9.81
CA HIS A 158 2.74 34.66 10.32
C HIS A 158 3.65 35.49 9.39
N ARG A 159 3.18 35.81 8.18
CA ARG A 159 3.74 36.86 7.30
C ARG A 159 3.40 38.30 7.72
N MET A 160 2.47 38.49 8.65
CA MET A 160 2.01 39.77 9.21
C MET A 160 1.87 39.65 10.73
N THR A 161 2.85 40.19 11.47
CA THR A 161 2.90 40.36 12.94
C THR A 161 3.15 39.11 13.82
N MET A 162 4.40 39.04 14.31
CA MET A 162 4.78 38.40 15.58
C MET A 162 4.10 39.13 16.74
N GLN A 163 2.99 38.60 17.27
CA GLN A 163 2.60 38.70 18.69
C GLN A 163 1.22 38.09 18.91
N ARG A 164 1.15 37.02 19.70
CA ARG A 164 0.19 36.85 20.81
C ARG A 164 0.44 35.52 21.52
N HIS A 165 0.97 35.62 22.73
CA HIS A 165 1.09 34.52 23.67
C HIS A 165 -0.29 34.14 24.22
N GLY A 166 -0.61 32.85 24.23
CA GLY A 166 -1.72 32.29 25.02
C GLY A 166 -2.91 31.69 24.27
N ARG A 167 -2.85 31.48 22.94
CA ARG A 167 -3.92 30.76 22.22
C ARG A 167 -3.69 29.25 22.27
N ALA A 168 -4.76 28.47 22.40
CA ALA A 168 -4.71 27.01 22.31
C ALA A 168 -3.98 26.57 21.02
N LYS A 169 -3.20 25.50 21.10
CA LYS A 169 -2.41 24.98 19.99
C LYS A 169 -3.36 24.45 18.90
N CYS A 170 -3.59 25.25 17.86
CA CYS A 170 -4.28 24.81 16.65
C CYS A 170 -3.38 23.81 15.89
N THR A 171 -3.95 22.72 15.39
CA THR A 171 -3.21 21.64 14.70
C THR A 171 -3.90 21.27 13.40
N LEU A 172 -3.13 21.04 12.34
CA LEU A 172 -3.63 20.57 11.05
C LEU A 172 -4.30 19.19 11.18
N LEU A 173 -5.25 18.85 10.31
CA LEU A 173 -5.84 17.51 10.26
C LEU A 173 -4.77 16.43 10.03
N PHE A 174 -3.77 16.74 9.19
CA PHE A 174 -2.64 15.86 8.94
C PHE A 174 -1.89 15.51 10.24
N GLU A 175 -1.58 16.50 11.07
CA GLU A 175 -0.93 16.30 12.37
C GLU A 175 -1.82 15.58 13.39
N GLN A 176 -3.12 15.84 13.35
CA GLN A 176 -4.10 15.13 14.18
C GLN A 176 -4.13 13.64 13.82
N MET A 177 -4.16 13.30 12.53
CA MET A 177 -4.10 11.91 12.06
C MET A 177 -2.79 11.22 12.47
N GLN A 178 -1.66 11.91 12.38
CA GLN A 178 -0.37 11.40 12.87
C GLN A 178 -0.38 11.07 14.35
N THR A 179 -1.03 11.93 15.14
CA THR A 179 -1.18 11.74 16.58
C THR A 179 -2.05 10.53 16.88
N SER A 180 -3.17 10.36 16.17
CA SER A 180 -4.05 9.20 16.29
C SER A 180 -3.37 7.89 15.87
N LEU A 181 -2.48 7.93 14.88
CA LEU A 181 -1.64 6.80 14.48
C LEU A 181 -0.46 6.54 15.45
N GLY A 182 -0.22 7.46 16.39
CA GLY A 182 0.87 7.37 17.36
C GLY A 182 2.27 7.41 16.74
N LEU A 183 2.41 8.09 15.59
CA LEU A 183 3.67 8.17 14.82
C LEU A 183 4.74 8.99 15.56
N PHE A 184 4.31 9.96 16.36
CA PHE A 184 5.19 10.79 17.17
C PHE A 184 4.80 10.70 18.64
N SER A 185 5.79 10.69 19.52
CA SER A 185 5.53 10.79 20.96
C SER A 185 5.37 12.26 21.36
N ASN A 186 4.51 12.53 22.36
CA ASN A 186 4.26 13.88 22.89
C ASN A 186 5.51 14.56 23.49
N GLN A 187 6.65 13.85 23.60
CA GLN A 187 7.89 14.33 24.21
C GLN A 187 9.11 14.32 23.28
N GLY A 188 8.90 14.25 21.95
CA GLY A 188 10.00 14.38 20.98
C GLY A 188 10.89 13.14 20.83
N GLY A 189 10.36 11.96 21.13
CA GLY A 189 11.01 10.68 20.80
C GLY A 189 11.04 10.39 19.30
N GLU A 190 11.93 9.46 18.92
CA GLU A 190 12.13 8.97 17.54
C GLU A 190 10.79 8.66 16.83
N PRO A 191 10.64 9.04 15.55
CA PRO A 191 9.49 8.67 14.75
C PRO A 191 9.29 7.16 14.75
N LYS A 192 8.05 6.71 14.95
CA LYS A 192 7.74 5.29 14.85
C LYS A 192 7.45 4.93 13.40
N ASP A 193 7.96 3.78 12.98
CA ASP A 193 7.71 3.20 11.67
C ASP A 193 6.20 3.13 11.37
N LEU A 194 5.80 3.82 10.29
CA LEU A 194 4.42 3.85 9.82
C LEU A 194 3.96 2.44 9.46
N GLU A 195 4.82 1.61 8.84
CA GLU A 195 4.45 0.27 8.44
C GLU A 195 4.14 -0.61 9.65
N ALA A 196 4.98 -0.58 10.69
CA ALA A 196 4.73 -1.29 11.94
C ALA A 196 3.45 -0.82 12.65
N ARG A 197 3.11 0.48 12.60
CA ARG A 197 1.84 0.99 13.14
C ARG A 197 0.66 0.56 12.28
N MET A 198 0.76 0.65 10.96
CA MET A 198 -0.26 0.18 10.03
C MET A 198 -0.41 -1.34 10.07
N ALA A 199 0.61 -2.08 10.49
CA ALA A 199 0.55 -3.53 10.69
C ALA A 199 -0.38 -3.93 11.84
N GLN A 200 -0.58 -3.08 12.86
CA GLN A 200 -1.61 -3.32 13.87
C GLN A 200 -3.01 -3.22 13.27
N TYR A 201 -3.12 -2.55 12.12
CA TYR A 201 -4.31 -2.45 11.30
C TYR A 201 -4.32 -3.46 10.12
N LYS A 202 -3.36 -4.41 10.03
CA LYS A 202 -3.35 -5.46 8.97
C LYS A 202 -4.47 -6.51 9.14
N SER A 203 -5.27 -6.47 10.21
CA SER A 203 -6.48 -7.29 10.37
C SER A 203 -7.73 -6.66 9.75
N LEU A 204 -7.58 -5.57 9.01
CA LEU A 204 -8.68 -4.80 8.47
C LEU A 204 -9.09 -5.32 7.10
N SER A 205 -10.32 -5.83 7.06
CA SER A 205 -11.07 -5.97 5.83
C SER A 205 -11.20 -4.60 5.15
N TYR A 206 -10.65 -4.51 3.93
CA TYR A 206 -11.05 -3.51 2.97
C TYR A 206 -12.44 -3.90 2.50
N THR A 207 -13.47 -3.22 3.01
CA THR A 207 -14.73 -2.87 2.33
C THR A 207 -15.78 -2.54 3.39
N ALA A 208 -16.07 -1.26 3.57
CA ALA A 208 -17.43 -0.85 3.87
C ALA A 208 -17.89 -0.06 2.64
N GLU A 209 -18.81 -0.64 1.86
CA GLU A 209 -19.56 0.14 0.86
C GLU A 209 -20.57 0.99 1.66
N ALA A 210 -20.32 2.29 1.79
CA ALA A 210 -21.33 3.25 2.21
C ALA A 210 -21.67 4.13 1.00
N ASP A 211 -22.91 4.03 0.51
CA ASP A 211 -23.56 4.87 -0.52
C ASP A 211 -22.60 5.52 -1.55
N GLY A 212 -21.71 4.71 -2.17
CA GLY A 212 -20.95 5.12 -3.36
C GLY A 212 -19.42 5.04 -3.32
N GLY A 213 -18.76 4.24 -2.46
CA GLY A 213 -17.32 3.98 -2.63
C GLY A 213 -16.65 3.09 -1.58
N ILE A 214 -15.44 2.61 -1.91
CA ILE A 214 -14.55 1.87 -0.99
C ILE A 214 -13.85 2.88 -0.08
N MET A 215 -13.84 2.66 1.24
CA MET A 215 -13.17 3.55 2.21
C MET A 215 -12.12 2.80 3.03
N ALA A 216 -10.98 3.43 3.26
CA ALA A 216 -9.87 2.84 4.04
C ALA A 216 -9.93 3.15 5.54
N PHE A 217 -10.67 4.20 5.93
CA PHE A 217 -10.82 4.66 7.31
C PHE A 217 -12.16 5.39 7.52
N ARG A 218 -12.62 5.48 8.77
CA ARG A 218 -13.78 6.29 9.18
C ARG A 218 -13.29 7.60 9.81
N ILE A 219 -14.10 8.64 9.68
CA ILE A 219 -13.84 9.96 10.25
C ILE A 219 -15.03 10.40 11.09
N GLU A 220 -14.72 10.96 12.26
CA GLU A 220 -15.68 11.67 13.10
C GLU A 220 -15.15 13.08 13.33
N PHE A 221 -15.82 14.08 12.76
CA PHE A 221 -15.44 15.47 13.00
C PHE A 221 -16.05 15.95 14.33
N LYS A 222 -15.19 16.42 15.23
CA LYS A 222 -15.59 16.88 16.56
C LYS A 222 -16.58 18.05 16.46
N GLY A 223 -17.73 17.89 17.10
CA GLY A 223 -18.79 18.90 17.09
C GLY A 223 -19.62 18.95 15.81
N GLU A 224 -19.35 18.09 14.83
CA GLU A 224 -20.14 17.96 13.61
C GLU A 224 -20.94 16.66 13.63
N GLN A 225 -22.19 16.70 13.18
CA GLN A 225 -23.00 15.49 12.98
C GLN A 225 -22.96 15.13 11.50
N GLY A 226 -22.23 14.06 11.14
CA GLY A 226 -22.24 13.52 9.79
C GLY A 226 -23.11 12.28 9.71
N GLN A 227 -24.07 12.27 8.78
CA GLN A 227 -24.94 11.13 8.52
C GLN A 227 -24.37 10.19 7.43
N ASP A 228 -23.60 10.74 6.49
CA ASP A 228 -22.98 10.02 5.39
C ASP A 228 -21.49 9.75 5.68
N VAL A 229 -21.17 8.51 6.07
CA VAL A 229 -19.80 8.06 6.34
C VAL A 229 -18.91 8.17 5.09
N GLY A 230 -19.47 7.93 3.90
CA GLY A 230 -18.78 8.04 2.61
C GLY A 230 -18.41 9.48 2.27
N GLY A 231 -19.38 10.38 2.44
CA GLY A 231 -19.19 11.82 2.28
C GLY A 231 -18.12 12.38 3.23
N LEU A 232 -18.15 11.96 4.51
CA LEU A 232 -17.14 12.35 5.48
C LEU A 232 -15.74 11.88 5.09
N PHE A 233 -15.59 10.64 4.62
CA PHE A 233 -14.31 10.12 4.13
C PHE A 233 -13.78 10.94 2.95
N ARG A 234 -14.58 11.15 1.90
CA ARG A 234 -14.16 11.93 0.72
C ARG A 234 -13.76 13.36 1.09
N ASN A 235 -14.57 14.01 1.92
CA ASN A 235 -14.27 15.38 2.36
C ASN A 235 -13.00 15.45 3.23
N SER A 236 -12.76 14.46 4.08
CA SER A 236 -11.52 14.39 4.86
C SER A 236 -10.30 14.20 3.97
N MET A 237 -10.40 13.39 2.91
CA MET A 237 -9.33 13.19 1.94
C MET A 237 -9.01 14.50 1.22
N GLU A 238 -10.02 15.25 0.76
CA GLU A 238 -9.82 16.58 0.18
C GLU A 238 -9.09 17.51 1.16
N CYS A 239 -9.56 17.61 2.41
CA CYS A 239 -8.97 18.48 3.41
C CYS A 239 -7.52 18.12 3.77
N LEU A 240 -7.22 16.82 3.92
CA LEU A 240 -5.87 16.32 4.22
C LEU A 240 -4.91 16.61 3.06
N ILE A 241 -5.36 16.42 1.82
CA ILE A 241 -4.53 16.66 0.63
C ILE A 241 -4.30 18.16 0.41
N GLU A 242 -5.31 19.00 0.65
CA GLU A 242 -5.14 20.45 0.63
C GLU A 242 -4.06 20.90 1.64
N GLU A 243 -4.04 20.31 2.84
CA GLU A 243 -3.04 20.61 3.87
C GLU A 243 -1.61 20.28 3.46
N LEU A 244 -1.40 19.22 2.67
CA LEU A 244 -0.07 18.89 2.12
C LEU A 244 0.54 20.03 1.29
N SER A 245 -0.32 20.83 0.67
CA SER A 245 0.07 21.94 -0.20
C SER A 245 0.19 23.26 0.56
N THR A 246 -0.10 23.28 1.87
CA THR A 246 -0.01 24.49 2.70
C THR A 246 1.41 24.73 3.20
N GLU A 247 1.76 26.00 3.39
CA GLU A 247 3.04 26.42 3.97
C GLU A 247 3.24 25.94 5.42
N ALA A 248 2.19 25.44 6.07
CA ALA A 248 2.24 24.95 7.45
C ALA A 248 2.97 23.60 7.57
N LEU A 249 2.86 22.73 6.56
CA LEU A 249 3.45 21.39 6.57
C LEU A 249 4.79 21.31 5.81
N GLN A 250 4.98 22.19 4.81
CA GLN A 250 6.22 22.34 4.03
C GLN A 250 6.76 21.05 3.37
N LEU A 251 5.92 20.02 3.17
CA LEU A 251 6.34 18.80 2.44
C LEU A 251 6.42 19.02 0.95
N LEU A 252 5.56 19.88 0.42
CA LEU A 252 5.49 20.22 -0.99
C LEU A 252 5.86 21.68 -1.19
N VAL A 253 6.58 21.96 -2.26
CA VAL A 253 6.93 23.33 -2.70
C VAL A 253 6.51 23.52 -4.13
N ALA A 254 6.20 24.77 -4.49
CA ALA A 254 5.88 25.11 -5.86
C ALA A 254 7.07 24.83 -6.79
N VAL A 255 6.83 24.22 -7.95
CA VAL A 255 7.87 24.12 -8.98
C VAL A 255 8.18 25.51 -9.54
N PRO A 256 9.45 25.81 -9.89
CA PRO A 256 9.84 27.14 -10.37
C PRO A 256 9.02 27.64 -11.58
N ASN A 257 8.55 26.72 -12.43
CA ASN A 257 7.76 27.01 -13.62
C ASN A 257 6.23 26.95 -13.38
N GLY A 258 5.79 26.64 -12.17
CA GLY A 258 4.39 26.36 -11.83
C GLY A 258 3.50 27.60 -11.76
N HIS A 259 4.09 28.79 -11.89
CA HIS A 259 3.39 30.08 -11.91
C HIS A 259 3.01 30.59 -13.31
N LYS A 260 3.29 29.82 -14.38
CA LYS A 260 3.08 30.24 -15.77
C LYS A 260 1.87 29.54 -16.39
N ASP A 261 0.94 30.33 -16.90
CA ASP A 261 -0.25 29.86 -17.63
C ASP A 261 0.08 29.25 -19.01
N VAL A 262 -0.96 28.83 -19.73
CA VAL A 262 -0.87 28.25 -21.08
C VAL A 262 -0.23 29.25 -22.08
N ASN A 263 -0.27 30.55 -21.79
CA ASN A 263 0.24 31.64 -22.63
C ASN A 263 1.63 32.16 -22.20
N GLY A 264 2.25 31.56 -21.18
CA GLY A 264 3.57 31.97 -20.69
C GLY A 264 3.58 33.25 -19.86
N ALA A 265 2.42 33.76 -19.45
CA ALA A 265 2.30 34.88 -18.52
C ALA A 265 2.44 34.38 -17.07
N TYR A 266 3.10 35.17 -16.22
CA TYR A 266 3.08 34.96 -14.77
C TYR A 266 1.68 35.29 -14.27
N GLU A 267 0.93 34.29 -13.82
CA GLU A 267 -0.46 34.50 -13.41
C GLU A 267 -0.57 35.25 -12.09
N GLN A 268 -1.25 36.39 -12.13
CA GLN A 268 -1.86 37.03 -10.97
C GLN A 268 -3.38 36.80 -11.02
N ARG A 269 -3.91 35.58 -10.82
CA ARG A 269 -5.33 35.34 -10.45
C ARG A 269 -5.73 33.86 -10.40
N GLY A 270 -6.30 33.47 -9.25
CA GLY A 270 -7.50 32.64 -9.17
C GLY A 270 -7.35 31.09 -9.22
N PRO A 271 -8.24 30.34 -8.56
CA PRO A 271 -8.17 28.89 -8.41
C PRO A 271 -8.58 28.06 -9.65
N GLU A 272 -8.95 28.68 -10.78
CA GLU A 272 -9.62 28.00 -11.92
C GLU A 272 -8.75 27.84 -13.18
N VAL A 273 -7.44 27.67 -13.03
CA VAL A 273 -6.54 27.50 -14.18
C VAL A 273 -6.23 26.02 -14.38
N MET A 274 -6.78 25.43 -15.44
CA MET A 274 -6.42 24.09 -15.90
C MET A 274 -5.06 24.15 -16.62
N GLY A 275 -4.01 23.62 -15.99
CA GLY A 275 -2.70 23.42 -16.64
C GLY A 275 -1.50 23.37 -15.69
N ARG A 276 -0.69 22.32 -15.86
CA ARG A 276 0.69 22.07 -15.39
C ARG A 276 0.95 21.71 -13.93
N ASP A 277 1.94 20.84 -13.77
CA ASP A 277 2.81 20.61 -12.63
C ASP A 277 2.90 21.81 -11.69
N ARG A 278 2.38 21.69 -10.47
CA ARG A 278 2.44 22.79 -9.48
C ARG A 278 3.40 22.50 -8.36
N LEU A 279 3.50 21.25 -7.92
CA LEU A 279 4.15 20.89 -6.67
C LEU A 279 5.21 19.81 -6.86
N ILE A 280 6.34 19.97 -6.19
CA ILE A 280 7.38 18.95 -6.03
C ILE A 280 7.63 18.74 -4.53
N LEU A 281 8.27 17.62 -4.15
CA LEU A 281 8.73 17.43 -2.77
C LEU A 281 9.69 18.56 -2.39
N ASN A 282 9.58 19.04 -1.16
CA ASN A 282 10.51 20.00 -0.60
C ASN A 282 11.88 19.32 -0.39
N PRO A 283 12.93 19.70 -1.14
CA PRO A 283 14.25 19.09 -0.97
C PRO A 283 14.89 19.44 0.37
N SER A 284 14.38 20.44 1.10
CA SER A 284 14.85 20.83 2.42
C SER A 284 14.18 20.05 3.56
N ALA A 285 13.11 19.30 3.27
CA ALA A 285 12.37 18.51 4.26
C ALA A 285 13.07 17.15 4.46
N THR A 286 14.22 17.17 5.14
CA THR A 286 15.08 15.98 5.31
C THR A 286 15.12 15.45 6.74
N SER A 287 14.32 16.01 7.66
CA SER A 287 14.31 15.55 9.04
C SER A 287 13.66 14.15 9.14
N PRO A 288 13.97 13.35 10.18
CA PRO A 288 13.30 12.07 10.39
C PRO A 288 11.77 12.19 10.45
N ARG A 289 11.26 13.32 10.96
CA ARG A 289 9.83 13.63 10.96
C ARG A 289 9.30 13.85 9.55
N ASP A 290 10.02 14.57 8.70
CA ASP A 290 9.62 14.81 7.31
C ASP A 290 9.56 13.51 6.50
N LEU A 291 10.49 12.59 6.73
CA LEU A 291 10.48 11.28 6.07
C LEU A 291 9.21 10.49 6.40
N VAL A 292 8.84 10.39 7.68
CA VAL A 292 7.58 9.76 8.10
C VAL A 292 6.36 10.51 7.56
N ASN A 293 6.44 11.84 7.45
CA ASN A 293 5.38 12.63 6.83
C ASN A 293 5.23 12.31 5.33
N PHE A 294 6.33 12.09 4.60
CA PHE A 294 6.30 11.66 3.21
C PHE A 294 5.76 10.24 3.05
N GLU A 295 6.08 9.33 3.96
CA GLU A 295 5.50 7.99 3.99
C GLU A 295 3.97 8.05 4.18
N LEU A 296 3.50 8.85 5.14
CA LEU A 296 2.07 9.03 5.38
C LEU A 296 1.38 9.70 4.17
N MET A 297 2.02 10.69 3.56
CA MET A 297 1.53 11.30 2.32
C MET A 297 1.38 10.24 1.22
N GLY A 298 2.40 9.41 0.99
CA GLY A 298 2.36 8.31 0.03
C GLY A 298 1.24 7.31 0.33
N ALA A 299 1.04 6.97 1.60
CA ALA A 299 -0.05 6.10 2.04
C ALA A 299 -1.44 6.70 1.73
N LEU A 300 -1.63 8.01 1.98
CA LEU A 300 -2.88 8.71 1.65
C LEU A 300 -3.13 8.77 0.14
N LEU A 301 -2.11 9.01 -0.68
CA LEU A 301 -2.24 8.95 -2.13
C LEU A 301 -2.60 7.54 -2.62
N GLY A 302 -1.98 6.51 -2.04
CA GLY A 302 -2.34 5.12 -2.32
C GLY A 302 -3.77 4.77 -1.88
N VAL A 303 -4.26 5.37 -0.79
CA VAL A 303 -5.68 5.28 -0.40
C VAL A 303 -6.55 5.93 -1.47
N ALA A 304 -6.28 7.18 -1.86
CA ALA A 304 -7.06 7.92 -2.85
C ALA A 304 -7.21 7.16 -4.19
N ILE A 305 -6.11 6.56 -4.68
CA ILE A 305 -6.11 5.76 -5.91
C ILE A 305 -7.02 4.53 -5.75
N ARG A 306 -6.85 3.75 -4.67
CA ARG A 306 -7.62 2.52 -4.44
C ARG A 306 -9.08 2.76 -4.12
N SER A 307 -9.40 3.84 -3.41
CA SER A 307 -10.78 4.25 -3.14
C SER A 307 -11.44 4.98 -4.32
N ARG A 308 -10.72 5.15 -5.45
CA ARG A 308 -11.14 5.96 -6.60
C ARG A 308 -11.63 7.36 -6.18
N THR A 309 -11.00 7.92 -5.14
CA THR A 309 -11.33 9.24 -4.60
C THR A 309 -10.47 10.29 -5.30
N PRO A 310 -11.05 11.18 -6.12
CA PRO A 310 -10.28 12.25 -6.73
C PRO A 310 -9.77 13.19 -5.63
N VAL A 311 -8.53 13.64 -5.77
CA VAL A 311 -7.89 14.54 -4.80
C VAL A 311 -7.32 15.76 -5.52
N PRO A 312 -7.39 16.96 -4.91
CA PRO A 312 -6.97 18.21 -5.55
C PRO A 312 -5.45 18.41 -5.49
N LEU A 313 -4.67 17.46 -6.02
CA LEU A 313 -3.20 17.49 -5.98
C LEU A 313 -2.56 17.50 -7.37
N MET A 314 -1.78 18.54 -7.65
CA MET A 314 -1.11 18.75 -8.94
C MET A 314 0.41 18.58 -8.80
N LEU A 315 0.85 17.32 -8.74
CA LEU A 315 2.27 16.96 -8.64
C LEU A 315 3.01 17.17 -9.96
N ALA A 316 4.30 17.44 -9.87
CA ALA A 316 5.17 17.57 -11.03
C ALA A 316 5.31 16.25 -11.79
N THR A 317 5.34 16.31 -13.11
CA THR A 317 5.46 15.17 -14.02
C THR A 317 6.72 14.37 -13.71
N VAL A 318 7.82 15.03 -13.33
CA VAL A 318 9.06 14.37 -12.89
C VAL A 318 8.82 13.42 -11.70
N LEU A 319 7.98 13.82 -10.75
CA LEU A 319 7.64 13.02 -9.59
C LEU A 319 6.72 11.86 -9.98
N LEU A 320 5.72 12.14 -10.82
CA LEU A 320 4.81 11.11 -11.32
C LEU A 320 5.55 10.03 -12.13
N LYS A 321 6.50 10.42 -12.99
CA LYS A 321 7.39 9.49 -13.70
C LYS A 321 8.20 8.64 -12.74
N GLY A 322 8.77 9.25 -11.71
CA GLY A 322 9.50 8.54 -10.66
C GLY A 322 8.64 7.48 -9.95
N LEU A 323 7.37 7.78 -9.65
CA LEU A 323 6.44 6.83 -9.03
C LEU A 323 6.17 5.59 -9.91
N VAL A 324 6.20 5.74 -11.24
CA VAL A 324 5.99 4.64 -12.19
C VAL A 324 7.29 4.04 -12.74
N GLY A 325 8.45 4.44 -12.21
CA GLY A 325 9.76 3.94 -12.65
C GLY A 325 10.15 4.37 -14.06
N GLN A 326 9.59 5.47 -14.58
CA GLN A 326 9.98 6.06 -15.85
C GLN A 326 11.15 7.04 -15.67
N GLU A 327 11.98 7.15 -16.71
CA GLU A 327 13.09 8.09 -16.72
C GLU A 327 12.58 9.55 -16.65
N THR A 328 13.17 10.30 -15.71
CA THR A 328 12.79 11.68 -15.38
C THR A 328 13.25 12.66 -16.44
#